data_AF-A0A850BJP0-F1
#
_entry.id   AF-A0A850BJP0-F1
#
_cell.length_a   1.000
_cell.length_b   1.000
_cell.length_c   1.000
_cell.angle_alpha   90.00
_cell.angle_beta   90.00
_cell.angle_gamma   90.00
#
_symmetry.space_group_name_H-M   'P 1'
#
loop_
_entity.id
_entity.type
_entity.pdbx_description
1 polymer ?
#
loop_
_entity_poly.entity_id
_entity_poly.type
_entity_poly.pdbx_seq_one_letter_code
_entity_poly.pdbx_strand_id
1 'polypeptide(L)'
;MKSNWASKRLYLAATVPAALCLGSCTYDESSVRDVSTFSVEVLKVNGAAPPSVDAPLPANRGNVDEVWEVSIEARSPFGDPTGFEGMVRLTVEPGAVVAVKGDGAQGRNILLKNGKATAQVLVTAVYGPARLWVEDIGYLPAPMGAVASCADGIDGDGDVLIDYPSDPGCAFANDDTETEGSFSAGVSPPVAYALPTVRDIQGEGSGTPYPFEGMQVNTGEGHNVVVTRVSSDGFYVTDLSEQSLGYNSIFAFNFNTPAGMRVCDKVSYLAGTVNEFFGFTELSFPSYRLIYPHEGDFCEVPEPTVLDGPTINSPEAMEKLESGLVRVHNYIISKNFGPKPAVNNVFLADQTNCDLNGDGQVDFDSPVEASCGNACSDDPDCSEWTGFSARGNFKAKSAAGGDVIQLNLGTVPAFDPVAHKGDELLAITGTLRNFSGGSLNWTVETRCPDDLVCDISDACVTEERPSSEACVRLRSIDDNDQGTN
;
A
#
# COMPACT_ATOMS: atom_id res chain seq x y z
N MET A 1 99.22 9.45 -33.59
CA MET A 1 99.81 9.59 -32.24
C MET A 1 99.71 8.25 -31.54
N LYS A 2 100.82 7.84 -30.91
CA LYS A 2 101.09 6.76 -29.91
C LYS A 2 99.87 6.39 -29.04
N SER A 3 99.65 5.21 -28.45
CA SER A 3 100.39 3.96 -28.19
C SER A 3 99.40 2.95 -27.55
N ASN A 4 99.49 1.66 -27.88
CA ASN A 4 99.90 0.52 -27.03
C ASN A 4 99.00 0.00 -25.87
N TRP A 5 98.78 -1.32 -25.94
CA TRP A 5 98.96 -2.36 -24.89
C TRP A 5 97.87 -2.48 -23.81
N ALA A 6 97.07 -3.56 -23.79
CA ALA A 6 97.34 -4.96 -23.37
C ALA A 6 97.33 -5.15 -21.83
N SER A 7 96.41 -5.99 -21.32
CA SER A 7 96.69 -7.04 -20.31
C SER A 7 95.41 -7.71 -19.76
N LYS A 8 95.49 -9.03 -19.62
CA LYS A 8 94.56 -9.97 -18.96
C LYS A 8 94.62 -9.88 -17.41
N ARG A 9 93.54 -10.28 -16.72
CA ARG A 9 93.43 -11.30 -15.62
C ARG A 9 92.09 -11.12 -14.88
N LEU A 10 91.15 -12.07 -14.94
CA LEU A 10 90.99 -13.34 -14.19
C LEU A 10 90.53 -13.12 -12.72
N TYR A 11 89.25 -13.41 -12.43
CA TYR A 11 88.78 -13.86 -11.12
C TYR A 11 87.67 -14.91 -11.28
N LEU A 12 87.88 -16.06 -10.64
CA LEU A 12 86.97 -17.19 -10.46
C LEU A 12 85.84 -16.80 -9.48
N ALA A 13 84.60 -17.20 -9.75
CA ALA A 13 83.62 -17.49 -8.70
C ALA A 13 82.64 -18.57 -9.19
N ALA A 14 82.56 -19.64 -8.42
CA ALA A 14 81.79 -20.85 -8.69
C ALA A 14 80.27 -20.59 -8.62
N THR A 15 79.52 -21.19 -9.53
CA THR A 15 78.06 -21.28 -9.48
C THR A 15 77.67 -22.74 -9.19
N VAL A 16 77.03 -22.95 -8.04
CA VAL A 16 76.40 -24.21 -7.61
C VAL A 16 74.91 -24.14 -7.97
N PRO A 17 74.29 -25.22 -8.48
CA PRO A 17 72.92 -25.18 -8.98
C PRO A 17 71.91 -25.30 -7.83
N ALA A 18 70.91 -24.43 -7.79
CA ALA A 18 69.75 -24.59 -6.92
C ALA A 18 68.66 -25.36 -7.66
N ALA A 19 68.41 -26.59 -7.21
CA ALA A 19 67.27 -27.40 -7.63
C ALA A 19 65.98 -26.77 -7.07
N LEU A 20 65.08 -26.36 -7.96
CA LEU A 20 63.72 -25.96 -7.62
C LEU A 20 62.89 -27.21 -7.35
N CYS A 21 62.57 -27.44 -6.08
CA CYS A 21 61.51 -28.36 -5.68
C CYS A 21 60.17 -27.78 -6.15
N LEU A 22 59.52 -28.45 -7.10
CA LEU A 22 58.11 -28.24 -7.40
C LEU A 22 57.32 -28.86 -6.25
N GLY A 23 56.90 -28.03 -5.30
CA GLY A 23 55.84 -28.39 -4.37
C GLY A 23 54.53 -28.50 -5.15
N SER A 24 53.99 -29.71 -5.24
CA SER A 24 52.60 -29.90 -5.63
C SER A 24 51.73 -29.07 -4.69
N CYS A 25 51.07 -28.04 -5.24
CA CYS A 25 49.88 -27.50 -4.62
C CYS A 25 48.83 -28.62 -4.75
N THR A 26 48.59 -29.34 -3.66
CA THR A 26 47.28 -29.97 -3.48
C THR A 26 46.30 -28.81 -3.41
N TYR A 27 45.61 -28.55 -4.52
CA TYR A 27 44.30 -27.92 -4.44
C TYR A 27 43.48 -28.89 -3.58
N ASP A 28 43.23 -28.50 -2.34
CA ASP A 28 42.03 -28.96 -1.67
C ASP A 28 40.91 -28.44 -2.57
N GLU A 29 40.28 -29.32 -3.34
CA GLU A 29 38.97 -29.02 -3.91
C GLU A 29 38.05 -28.80 -2.70
N SER A 30 38.01 -27.56 -2.18
CA SER A 30 36.79 -27.08 -1.54
C SER A 30 35.73 -27.25 -2.62
N SER A 31 34.99 -28.35 -2.54
CA SER A 31 33.92 -28.69 -3.47
C SER A 31 33.08 -27.44 -3.62
N VAL A 32 33.07 -26.86 -4.83
CA VAL A 32 32.00 -25.96 -5.19
C VAL A 32 30.73 -26.74 -4.85
N ARG A 33 29.90 -26.25 -3.91
CA ARG A 33 28.73 -26.99 -3.43
C ARG A 33 28.02 -27.57 -4.66
N ASP A 34 27.76 -28.88 -4.66
CA ASP A 34 27.24 -29.61 -5.84
C ASP A 34 25.91 -29.04 -6.36
N VAL A 35 25.22 -28.24 -5.53
CA VAL A 35 24.05 -27.42 -5.85
C VAL A 35 24.43 -25.96 -5.91
N SER A 36 24.00 -25.29 -6.98
CA SER A 36 24.11 -23.83 -7.13
C SER A 36 22.75 -23.12 -7.16
N THR A 37 21.68 -23.83 -7.53
CA THR A 37 20.34 -23.27 -7.71
C THR A 37 19.29 -24.38 -7.73
N PHE A 38 18.01 -24.00 -7.61
CA PHE A 38 16.87 -24.88 -7.81
C PHE A 38 16.13 -24.50 -9.09
N SER A 39 15.84 -25.49 -9.94
CA SER A 39 14.85 -25.36 -11.00
C SER A 39 13.47 -25.54 -10.38
N VAL A 40 12.62 -24.52 -10.47
CA VAL A 40 11.29 -24.49 -9.86
C VAL A 40 10.23 -24.36 -10.95
N GLU A 41 9.28 -25.27 -10.96
CA GLU A 41 8.18 -25.27 -11.93
C GLU A 41 6.83 -25.38 -11.23
N VAL A 42 5.91 -24.47 -11.54
CA VAL A 42 4.49 -24.58 -11.17
C VAL A 42 3.80 -25.38 -12.27
N LEU A 43 3.45 -26.62 -11.96
CA LEU A 43 2.85 -27.57 -12.91
C LEU A 43 1.36 -27.32 -13.10
N LYS A 44 0.65 -26.99 -12.02
CA LYS A 44 -0.79 -26.68 -12.04
C LYS A 44 -1.15 -25.61 -11.03
N VAL A 45 -2.20 -24.87 -11.34
CA VAL A 45 -2.87 -23.93 -10.43
C VAL A 45 -4.33 -24.36 -10.32
N ASN A 46 -4.78 -24.67 -9.11
CA ASN A 46 -6.13 -25.15 -8.81
C ASN A 46 -6.57 -26.35 -9.68
N GLY A 47 -5.63 -27.25 -9.98
CA GLY A 47 -5.85 -28.45 -10.80
C GLY A 47 -5.85 -28.23 -12.32
N ALA A 48 -5.69 -26.99 -12.79
CA ALA A 48 -5.57 -26.64 -14.20
C ALA A 48 -4.14 -26.25 -14.58
N ALA A 49 -3.84 -26.11 -15.88
CA ALA A 49 -2.56 -25.56 -16.30
C ALA A 49 -2.37 -24.13 -15.79
N PRO A 50 -1.14 -23.67 -15.50
CA PRO A 50 -0.90 -22.31 -15.03
C PRO A 50 -1.48 -21.28 -16.02
N PRO A 51 -2.12 -20.20 -15.51
CA PRO A 51 -2.71 -19.15 -16.35
C PRO A 51 -1.65 -18.46 -17.21
N SER A 52 -2.04 -18.09 -18.43
CA SER A 52 -1.21 -17.28 -19.34
C SER A 52 -1.36 -15.79 -19.04
N VAL A 53 -0.38 -14.99 -19.44
CA VAL A 53 -0.43 -13.52 -19.33
C VAL A 53 -1.64 -12.88 -20.04
N ASP A 54 -2.14 -13.51 -21.10
CA ASP A 54 -3.32 -13.02 -21.86
C ASP A 54 -4.66 -13.41 -21.21
N ALA A 55 -4.63 -14.30 -20.22
CA ALA A 55 -5.81 -14.78 -19.50
C ALA A 55 -5.44 -15.04 -18.02
N PRO A 56 -5.05 -13.98 -17.28
CA PRO A 56 -4.64 -14.12 -15.89
C PRO A 56 -5.82 -14.50 -14.99
N LEU A 57 -5.53 -15.11 -13.85
CA LEU A 57 -6.53 -15.26 -12.78
C LEU A 57 -6.83 -13.90 -12.13
N PRO A 58 -8.03 -13.68 -11.55
CA PRO A 58 -8.31 -12.48 -10.77
C PRO A 58 -7.35 -12.32 -9.59
N ALA A 59 -7.09 -11.08 -9.15
CA ALA A 59 -6.30 -10.84 -7.96
C ALA A 59 -6.93 -11.54 -6.74
N ASN A 60 -6.10 -12.25 -5.96
CA ASN A 60 -6.52 -12.87 -4.71
C ASN A 60 -6.24 -11.89 -3.56
N ARG A 61 -7.29 -11.55 -2.79
CA ARG A 61 -7.23 -10.57 -1.69
C ARG A 61 -6.90 -11.18 -0.33
N GLY A 62 -6.36 -12.40 -0.31
CA GLY A 62 -6.15 -13.14 0.93
C GLY A 62 -7.41 -13.83 1.45
N ASN A 63 -8.49 -13.85 0.66
CA ASN A 63 -9.80 -14.39 1.04
C ASN A 63 -9.98 -15.87 0.64
N VAL A 64 -9.09 -16.41 -0.19
CA VAL A 64 -9.12 -17.80 -0.62
C VAL A 64 -7.71 -18.40 -0.65
N ASP A 65 -7.63 -19.69 -0.31
CA ASP A 65 -6.42 -20.49 -0.48
C ASP A 65 -6.44 -21.14 -1.86
N GLU A 66 -5.40 -20.91 -2.63
CA GLU A 66 -5.18 -21.54 -3.93
C GLU A 66 -4.12 -22.63 -3.85
N VAL A 67 -4.24 -23.65 -4.69
CA VAL A 67 -3.34 -24.80 -4.66
C VAL A 67 -2.46 -24.78 -5.90
N TRP A 68 -1.15 -24.61 -5.69
CA TRP A 68 -0.14 -24.77 -6.74
C TRP A 68 0.50 -26.16 -6.63
N GLU A 69 0.42 -26.97 -7.68
CA GLU A 69 1.20 -28.21 -7.78
C GLU A 69 2.57 -27.86 -8.36
N VAL A 70 3.66 -28.21 -7.66
CA VAL A 70 5.01 -27.74 -8.00
C VAL A 70 6.01 -28.89 -8.09
N SER A 71 7.03 -28.70 -8.92
CA SER A 71 8.21 -29.55 -9.03
C SER A 71 9.47 -28.73 -8.78
N ILE A 72 10.38 -29.29 -7.98
CA ILE A 72 11.65 -28.67 -7.59
C ILE A 72 12.77 -29.65 -7.92
N GLU A 73 13.81 -29.17 -8.60
CA GLU A 73 15.00 -29.96 -8.91
C GLU A 73 16.29 -29.17 -8.67
N ALA A 74 17.19 -29.71 -7.85
CA ALA A 74 18.51 -29.15 -7.60
C ALA A 74 19.38 -29.21 -8.85
N ARG A 75 20.10 -28.11 -9.12
CA ARG A 75 20.94 -27.96 -10.31
C ARG A 75 22.38 -27.60 -9.95
N SER A 76 23.31 -28.22 -10.68
CA SER A 76 24.73 -27.86 -10.64
C SER A 76 24.98 -26.47 -11.25
N PRO A 77 26.18 -25.89 -11.07
CA PRO A 77 26.56 -24.64 -11.74
C PRO A 77 26.43 -24.64 -13.27
N PHE A 78 26.37 -25.82 -13.89
CA PHE A 78 26.22 -26.00 -15.34
C PHE A 78 24.75 -26.24 -15.76
N GLY A 79 23.82 -26.28 -14.81
CA GLY A 79 22.38 -26.51 -15.05
C GLY A 79 21.98 -27.97 -15.12
N ASP A 80 22.91 -28.91 -14.90
CA ASP A 80 22.61 -30.34 -14.87
C ASP A 80 21.92 -30.74 -13.56
N PRO A 81 20.98 -31.71 -13.58
CA PRO A 81 20.41 -32.26 -12.36
C PRO A 81 21.52 -32.79 -11.44
N THR A 82 21.46 -32.42 -10.16
CA THR A 82 22.46 -32.81 -9.16
C THR A 82 21.78 -33.38 -7.92
N GLY A 83 22.56 -34.08 -7.09
CA GLY A 83 22.08 -34.59 -5.81
C GLY A 83 21.94 -33.47 -4.78
N PHE A 84 20.91 -33.56 -3.95
CA PHE A 84 20.74 -32.73 -2.75
C PHE A 84 19.81 -33.46 -1.79
N GLU A 85 20.17 -33.46 -0.51
CA GLU A 85 19.37 -34.03 0.58
C GLU A 85 19.23 -32.95 1.64
N GLY A 86 18.04 -32.35 1.76
CA GLY A 86 17.84 -31.23 2.69
C GLY A 86 16.47 -30.57 2.55
N MET A 87 16.08 -29.79 3.56
CA MET A 87 14.84 -29.01 3.50
C MET A 87 15.08 -27.72 2.71
N VAL A 88 14.09 -27.34 1.90
CA VAL A 88 14.05 -26.02 1.29
C VAL A 88 12.80 -25.27 1.73
N ARG A 89 12.95 -23.96 1.91
CA ARG A 89 11.89 -23.02 2.24
C ARG A 89 11.16 -22.60 0.98
N LEU A 90 9.82 -22.57 1.04
CA LEU A 90 8.97 -22.04 -0.02
C LEU A 90 8.35 -20.72 0.42
N THR A 91 8.47 -19.72 -0.43
CA THR A 91 7.80 -18.42 -0.32
C THR A 91 7.16 -18.06 -1.68
N VAL A 92 6.18 -17.17 -1.68
CA VAL A 92 5.55 -16.68 -2.91
C VAL A 92 5.55 -15.16 -2.85
N GLU A 93 5.87 -14.51 -3.96
CA GLU A 93 5.94 -13.05 -4.06
C GLU A 93 5.33 -12.59 -5.39
N PRO A 94 4.35 -11.67 -5.39
CA PRO A 94 3.59 -11.21 -4.23
C PRO A 94 2.71 -12.32 -3.63
N GLY A 95 2.43 -12.25 -2.32
CA GLY A 95 1.49 -13.10 -1.61
C GLY A 95 2.11 -13.86 -0.43
N ALA A 96 1.43 -14.92 0.02
CA ALA A 96 1.90 -15.72 1.13
C ALA A 96 1.68 -17.23 0.90
N VAL A 97 2.65 -18.03 1.35
CA VAL A 97 2.49 -19.49 1.46
C VAL A 97 1.78 -19.79 2.78
N VAL A 98 0.60 -20.38 2.69
CA VAL A 98 -0.20 -20.82 3.85
C VAL A 98 0.33 -22.14 4.39
N ALA A 99 0.54 -23.12 3.50
CA ALA A 99 1.04 -24.44 3.86
C ALA A 99 1.69 -25.16 2.67
N VAL A 100 2.61 -26.07 2.94
CA VAL A 100 3.16 -26.99 1.95
C VAL A 100 2.74 -28.42 2.30
N LYS A 101 2.25 -29.16 1.31
CA LYS A 101 1.83 -30.56 1.43
C LYS A 101 2.62 -31.42 0.44
N GLY A 102 3.30 -32.44 0.93
CA GLY A 102 4.14 -33.32 0.13
C GLY A 102 4.90 -34.29 1.02
N ASP A 103 5.60 -35.25 0.42
CA ASP A 103 6.47 -36.15 1.18
C ASP A 103 7.60 -35.36 1.85
N GLY A 104 7.71 -35.45 3.18
CA GLY A 104 8.68 -34.68 3.96
C GLY A 104 8.37 -33.19 4.11
N ALA A 105 7.13 -32.74 3.85
CA ALA A 105 6.73 -31.35 4.08
C ALA A 105 6.63 -31.04 5.58
N GLN A 106 7.16 -29.89 5.99
CA GLN A 106 7.02 -29.37 7.36
C GLN A 106 6.80 -27.85 7.33
N GLY A 107 5.61 -27.40 7.73
CA GLY A 107 5.25 -25.99 7.67
C GLY A 107 5.29 -25.44 6.24
N ARG A 108 6.19 -24.49 5.98
CA ARG A 108 6.45 -23.93 4.64
C ARG A 108 7.71 -24.51 3.99
N ASN A 109 8.22 -25.62 4.51
CA ASN A 109 9.42 -26.29 4.03
C ASN A 109 9.08 -27.64 3.40
N ILE A 110 9.90 -28.12 2.48
CA ILE A 110 9.80 -29.45 1.87
C ILE A 110 11.18 -30.12 1.79
N LEU A 111 11.23 -31.41 2.09
CA LEU A 111 12.44 -32.21 1.94
C LEU A 111 12.70 -32.54 0.47
N LEU A 112 13.86 -32.17 -0.05
CA LEU A 112 14.38 -32.69 -1.31
C LEU A 112 15.12 -33.98 -1.06
N LYS A 113 14.79 -35.01 -1.84
CA LYS A 113 15.48 -36.31 -1.86
C LYS A 113 16.13 -36.52 -3.20
N ASN A 114 17.43 -36.82 -3.21
CA ASN A 114 18.26 -36.92 -4.41
C ASN A 114 18.04 -35.73 -5.37
N GLY A 115 17.96 -34.53 -4.81
CA GLY A 115 17.77 -33.29 -5.54
C GLY A 115 16.36 -33.00 -6.00
N LYS A 116 15.34 -33.76 -5.61
CA LYS A 116 13.99 -33.60 -6.15
C LYS A 116 12.91 -33.55 -5.07
N ALA A 117 11.89 -32.74 -5.32
CA ALA A 117 10.65 -32.74 -4.56
C ALA A 117 9.45 -32.35 -5.44
N THR A 118 8.28 -32.86 -5.08
CA THR A 118 6.99 -32.42 -5.62
C THR A 118 6.06 -32.10 -4.46
N ALA A 119 5.31 -31.01 -4.56
CA ALA A 119 4.42 -30.58 -3.49
C ALA A 119 3.15 -29.90 -4.00
N GLN A 120 2.14 -29.85 -3.15
CA GLN A 120 1.03 -28.90 -3.23
C GLN A 120 1.33 -27.74 -2.28
N VAL A 121 1.45 -26.54 -2.84
CA VAL A 121 1.70 -25.30 -2.09
C VAL A 121 0.37 -24.56 -2.01
N LEU A 122 -0.16 -24.39 -0.81
CA LEU A 122 -1.32 -23.54 -0.57
C LEU A 122 -0.82 -22.10 -0.47
N VAL A 123 -1.29 -21.24 -1.37
CA VAL A 123 -0.94 -19.82 -1.45
C VAL A 123 -2.17 -18.94 -1.30
N THR A 124 -1.98 -17.72 -0.85
CA THR A 124 -3.04 -16.71 -0.74
C THR A 124 -2.48 -15.31 -0.97
N ALA A 125 -3.36 -14.32 -1.13
CA ALA A 125 -2.99 -12.92 -1.37
C ALA A 125 -2.08 -12.70 -2.60
N VAL A 126 -2.19 -13.58 -3.60
CA VAL A 126 -1.41 -13.52 -4.84
C VAL A 126 -2.07 -12.59 -5.87
N TYR A 127 -1.29 -11.72 -6.49
CA TYR A 127 -1.74 -10.80 -7.52
C TYR A 127 -0.59 -10.46 -8.46
N GLY A 128 -0.91 -9.93 -9.65
CA GLY A 128 0.09 -9.64 -10.67
C GLY A 128 0.92 -10.88 -11.07
N PRO A 129 2.16 -10.69 -11.55
CA PRO A 129 3.04 -11.81 -11.88
C PRO A 129 3.65 -12.44 -10.60
N ALA A 130 2.92 -13.37 -9.98
CA ALA A 130 3.34 -14.05 -8.75
C ALA A 130 4.34 -15.18 -9.02
N ARG A 131 5.36 -15.32 -8.17
CA ARG A 131 6.45 -16.31 -8.34
C ARG A 131 6.65 -17.12 -7.08
N LEU A 132 6.88 -18.42 -7.23
CA LEU A 132 7.33 -19.27 -6.14
C LEU A 132 8.85 -19.18 -6.02
N TRP A 133 9.33 -18.90 -4.83
CA TRP A 133 10.73 -18.90 -4.45
C TRP A 133 11.03 -20.15 -3.61
N VAL A 134 12.18 -20.75 -3.88
CA VAL A 134 12.68 -21.92 -3.18
C VAL A 134 14.10 -21.62 -2.72
N GLU A 135 14.36 -21.75 -1.43
CA GLU A 135 15.65 -21.38 -0.84
C GLU A 135 16.12 -22.46 0.14
N ASP A 136 17.41 -22.81 0.08
CA ASP A 136 18.06 -23.60 1.11
C ASP A 136 18.52 -22.69 2.25
N ILE A 137 17.71 -22.65 3.31
CA ILE A 137 17.97 -21.87 4.52
C ILE A 137 18.70 -22.68 5.60
N GLY A 138 19.17 -23.90 5.29
CA GLY A 138 19.91 -24.74 6.24
C GLY A 138 19.06 -25.56 7.21
N TYR A 139 17.72 -25.44 7.12
CA TYR A 139 16.83 -26.07 8.09
C TYR A 139 16.89 -27.60 8.07
N LEU A 140 17.15 -28.21 9.23
CA LEU A 140 17.05 -29.64 9.46
C LEU A 140 16.18 -29.93 10.70
N PRO A 141 14.93 -30.36 10.55
CA PRO A 141 14.05 -30.54 11.70
C PRO A 141 14.51 -31.67 12.62
N ALA A 142 14.63 -31.37 13.92
CA ALA A 142 14.98 -32.36 14.93
C ALA A 142 13.91 -33.48 15.04
N PRO A 143 14.33 -34.74 15.33
CA PRO A 143 13.40 -35.82 15.58
C PRO A 143 12.42 -35.51 16.71
N MET A 144 11.17 -35.96 16.60
CA MET A 144 10.17 -35.74 17.65
C MET A 144 10.65 -36.24 19.02
N GLY A 145 10.74 -35.33 19.98
CA GLY A 145 11.15 -35.62 21.36
C GLY A 145 12.67 -35.55 21.61
N ALA A 146 13.47 -35.27 20.58
CA ALA A 146 14.85 -34.83 20.76
C ALA A 146 14.90 -33.35 21.15
N VAL A 147 15.93 -32.97 21.90
CA VAL A 147 16.30 -31.57 22.04
C VAL A 147 17.10 -31.23 20.79
N ALA A 148 16.66 -30.21 20.06
CA ALA A 148 17.30 -29.75 18.83
C ALA A 148 18.61 -29.03 19.17
N SER A 149 19.64 -29.12 18.33
CA SER A 149 20.91 -28.41 18.53
C SER A 149 20.69 -26.91 18.75
N CYS A 150 19.81 -26.29 17.97
CA CYS A 150 19.48 -24.87 18.10
C CYS A 150 18.60 -24.48 19.31
N ALA A 151 18.45 -25.38 20.28
CA ALA A 151 17.73 -25.14 21.53
C ALA A 151 18.31 -25.92 22.73
N ASP A 152 19.55 -26.42 22.64
CA ASP A 152 20.16 -27.24 23.68
C ASP A 152 21.14 -26.47 24.59
N GLY A 153 21.44 -25.20 24.26
CA GLY A 153 22.33 -24.34 25.03
C GLY A 153 23.81 -24.54 24.74
N ILE A 154 24.17 -25.26 23.67
CA ILE A 154 25.53 -25.62 23.30
C ILE A 154 25.85 -25.04 21.93
N ASP A 155 26.96 -24.31 21.83
CA ASP A 155 27.60 -23.94 20.56
C ASP A 155 28.23 -25.20 19.91
N GLY A 156 27.45 -25.84 19.06
CA GLY A 156 27.73 -27.08 18.34
C GLY A 156 28.53 -26.91 17.05
N ASP A 157 28.59 -25.71 16.47
CA ASP A 157 29.42 -25.41 15.28
C ASP A 157 30.71 -24.63 15.59
N GLY A 158 30.81 -24.05 16.79
CA GLY A 158 32.00 -23.41 17.36
C GLY A 158 32.18 -21.94 16.98
N ASP A 159 31.14 -21.24 16.55
CA ASP A 159 31.20 -19.84 16.09
C ASP A 159 30.98 -18.78 17.20
N VAL A 160 30.77 -19.24 18.45
CA VAL A 160 30.50 -18.45 19.68
C VAL A 160 29.05 -17.95 19.80
N LEU A 161 28.23 -18.17 18.79
CA LEU A 161 26.78 -17.94 18.84
C LEU A 161 26.13 -19.23 19.34
N ILE A 162 25.02 -19.08 20.07
CA ILE A 162 24.36 -20.21 20.73
C ILE A 162 22.87 -20.06 20.48
N ASP A 163 22.28 -21.11 19.92
CA ASP A 163 20.85 -21.33 19.75
C ASP A 163 20.10 -20.24 18.97
N TYR A 164 18.90 -20.61 18.52
CA TYR A 164 17.93 -19.65 18.00
C TYR A 164 17.44 -18.69 19.11
N PRO A 165 17.30 -17.37 18.86
CA PRO A 165 17.52 -16.65 17.59
C PRO A 165 18.88 -15.95 17.49
N SER A 166 19.82 -16.24 18.40
CA SER A 166 21.09 -15.51 18.48
C SER A 166 22.11 -16.04 17.48
N ASP A 167 22.01 -17.32 17.13
CA ASP A 167 22.80 -18.00 16.12
C ASP A 167 22.13 -17.92 14.74
N PRO A 168 22.76 -17.26 13.73
CA PRO A 168 22.30 -17.22 12.34
C PRO A 168 22.32 -18.57 11.61
N GLY A 169 23.11 -19.54 12.08
CA GLY A 169 23.13 -20.92 11.62
C GLY A 169 21.84 -21.68 11.96
N CYS A 170 21.08 -21.18 12.94
CA CYS A 170 19.78 -21.71 13.31
C CYS A 170 18.63 -21.06 12.55
N ALA A 171 18.00 -21.79 11.62
CA ALA A 171 16.82 -21.27 10.93
C ALA A 171 15.60 -21.18 11.85
N PHE A 172 15.46 -22.12 12.80
CA PHE A 172 14.36 -22.19 13.76
C PHE A 172 14.80 -22.83 15.08
N ALA A 173 14.02 -22.64 16.16
CA ALA A 173 14.27 -23.27 17.45
C ALA A 173 14.16 -24.81 17.48
N ASN A 174 13.65 -25.45 16.41
CA ASN A 174 13.58 -26.90 16.30
C ASN A 174 14.55 -27.46 15.26
N ASP A 175 15.58 -26.69 14.91
CA ASP A 175 16.64 -27.06 13.97
C ASP A 175 17.72 -27.91 14.66
N ASP A 176 18.06 -29.04 14.06
CA ASP A 176 18.99 -30.06 14.55
C ASP A 176 20.42 -29.82 14.03
N THR A 177 20.66 -28.65 13.45
CA THR A 177 21.96 -28.19 13.00
C THR A 177 22.09 -26.69 13.20
N GLU A 178 23.27 -26.25 13.62
CA GLU A 178 23.67 -24.84 13.69
C GLU A 178 24.47 -24.44 12.43
N THR A 179 24.44 -25.25 11.37
CA THR A 179 25.16 -24.93 10.14
C THR A 179 24.30 -24.07 9.22
N GLU A 180 24.86 -22.95 8.76
CA GLU A 180 24.21 -22.11 7.75
C GLU A 180 23.85 -22.87 6.46
N GLY A 181 22.68 -22.53 5.90
CA GLY A 181 22.25 -23.00 4.59
C GLY A 181 23.22 -22.64 3.47
N SER A 182 23.06 -23.27 2.30
CA SER A 182 23.80 -22.84 1.11
C SER A 182 23.31 -21.54 0.52
N PHE A 183 22.12 -21.09 0.92
CA PHE A 183 21.39 -19.99 0.27
C PHE A 183 21.22 -20.21 -1.23
N SER A 184 21.35 -21.46 -1.70
CA SER A 184 20.97 -21.83 -3.06
C SER A 184 19.50 -21.48 -3.22
N ALA A 185 19.20 -20.73 -4.27
CA ALA A 185 17.86 -20.23 -4.50
C ALA A 185 17.39 -20.58 -5.92
N GLY A 186 16.08 -20.70 -6.08
CA GLY A 186 15.41 -20.92 -7.35
C GLY A 186 14.07 -20.21 -7.38
N VAL A 187 13.67 -19.75 -8.57
CA VAL A 187 12.41 -19.01 -8.75
C VAL A 187 11.65 -19.59 -9.92
N SER A 188 10.34 -19.76 -9.76
CA SER A 188 9.48 -20.21 -10.86
C SER A 188 9.33 -19.14 -11.94
N PRO A 189 8.93 -19.55 -13.16
CA PRO A 189 8.22 -18.65 -14.07
C PRO A 189 7.02 -17.99 -13.34
N PRO A 190 6.62 -16.78 -13.76
CA PRO A 190 5.48 -16.11 -13.13
C PRO A 190 4.18 -16.85 -13.43
N VAL A 191 3.37 -17.04 -12.39
CA VAL A 191 1.96 -17.41 -12.50
C VAL A 191 1.17 -16.13 -12.70
N ALA A 192 0.39 -16.06 -13.78
CA ALA A 192 -0.29 -14.83 -14.16
C ALA A 192 -1.56 -14.59 -13.34
N TYR A 193 -1.53 -13.57 -12.47
CA TYR A 193 -2.70 -12.96 -11.86
C TYR A 193 -2.87 -11.53 -12.36
N ALA A 194 -4.10 -11.02 -12.33
CA ALA A 194 -4.39 -9.63 -12.59
C ALA A 194 -3.79 -8.76 -11.48
N LEU A 195 -3.44 -7.52 -11.82
CA LEU A 195 -3.17 -6.50 -10.81
C LEU A 195 -4.46 -6.21 -10.03
N PRO A 196 -4.37 -5.81 -8.76
CA PRO A 196 -5.54 -5.44 -7.98
C PRO A 196 -6.19 -4.16 -8.53
N THR A 197 -7.51 -4.12 -8.56
CA THR A 197 -8.28 -2.90 -8.88
C THR A 197 -8.27 -1.93 -7.70
N VAL A 198 -8.78 -0.70 -7.89
CA VAL A 198 -9.02 0.22 -6.77
C VAL A 198 -9.92 -0.41 -5.71
N ARG A 199 -10.96 -1.13 -6.15
CA ARG A 199 -11.87 -1.88 -5.28
C ARG A 199 -11.17 -2.99 -4.50
N ASP A 200 -10.24 -3.71 -5.12
CA ASP A 200 -9.49 -4.75 -4.42
C ASP A 200 -8.61 -4.15 -3.32
N ILE A 201 -8.02 -2.98 -3.59
CA ILE A 201 -7.16 -2.26 -2.65
C ILE A 201 -7.97 -1.67 -1.49
N GLN A 202 -9.09 -0.99 -1.76
CA GLN A 202 -10.00 -0.51 -0.69
C GLN A 202 -10.51 -1.69 0.15
N GLY A 203 -10.78 -2.83 -0.48
CA GLY A 203 -11.50 -3.93 0.14
C GLY A 203 -13.00 -3.69 0.17
N GLU A 204 -13.74 -4.61 0.80
CA GLU A 204 -15.20 -4.53 0.97
C GLU A 204 -15.61 -4.40 2.45
N GLY A 205 -14.63 -4.15 3.32
CA GLY A 205 -14.82 -3.90 4.74
C GLY A 205 -14.48 -2.45 5.10
N SER A 206 -14.25 -2.20 6.38
CA SER A 206 -13.83 -0.89 6.91
C SER A 206 -12.31 -0.66 6.82
N GLY A 207 -11.66 -1.27 5.83
CA GLY A 207 -10.21 -1.23 5.69
C GLY A 207 -9.68 -2.23 4.68
N THR A 208 -8.48 -1.93 4.19
CA THR A 208 -7.79 -2.65 3.14
C THR A 208 -7.34 -4.07 3.54
N PRO A 209 -7.41 -5.05 2.62
CA PRO A 209 -6.78 -6.36 2.80
C PRO A 209 -5.25 -6.34 2.60
N TYR A 210 -4.66 -5.20 2.19
CA TYR A 210 -3.24 -5.07 1.84
C TYR A 210 -2.50 -4.01 2.69
N PRO A 211 -2.59 -4.04 4.03
CA PRO A 211 -1.98 -2.99 4.85
C PRO A 211 -0.45 -3.00 4.69
N PHE A 212 0.12 -1.82 4.45
CA PHE A 212 1.55 -1.57 4.30
C PHE A 212 2.21 -2.19 3.06
N GLU A 213 1.42 -2.70 2.11
CA GLU A 213 1.92 -3.32 0.89
C GLU A 213 2.17 -2.29 -0.22
N GLY A 214 3.28 -2.45 -0.93
CA GLY A 214 3.56 -1.68 -2.15
C GLY A 214 2.83 -2.29 -3.34
N MET A 215 1.81 -1.61 -3.87
CA MET A 215 0.95 -2.17 -4.91
C MET A 215 0.88 -1.29 -6.16
N GLN A 216 0.71 -1.94 -7.31
CA GLN A 216 0.33 -1.29 -8.57
C GLN A 216 -1.15 -1.54 -8.84
N VAL A 217 -1.91 -0.47 -9.07
CA VAL A 217 -3.33 -0.51 -9.44
C VAL A 217 -3.47 -0.99 -10.88
N ASN A 218 -4.45 -1.85 -11.12
CA ASN A 218 -4.83 -2.27 -12.46
C ASN A 218 -5.41 -1.09 -13.25
N THR A 219 -4.63 -0.61 -14.20
CA THR A 219 -4.96 0.47 -15.14
C THR A 219 -4.90 -0.04 -16.59
N GLY A 220 -4.93 -1.37 -16.77
CA GLY A 220 -4.85 -2.05 -18.05
C GLY A 220 -6.17 -2.04 -18.83
N GLU A 221 -6.24 -2.87 -19.86
CA GLU A 221 -7.44 -3.00 -20.69
C GLU A 221 -8.67 -3.36 -19.85
N GLY A 222 -9.78 -2.66 -20.07
CA GLY A 222 -11.03 -2.83 -19.31
C GLY A 222 -11.16 -1.93 -18.08
N HIS A 223 -10.07 -1.29 -17.61
CA HIS A 223 -10.09 -0.35 -16.50
C HIS A 223 -9.96 1.10 -16.99
N ASN A 224 -10.70 2.02 -16.37
CA ASN A 224 -10.66 3.44 -16.71
C ASN A 224 -10.56 4.26 -15.42
N VAL A 225 -9.33 4.55 -15.00
CA VAL A 225 -9.07 5.28 -13.76
C VAL A 225 -8.90 6.77 -14.09
N VAL A 226 -9.77 7.61 -13.53
CA VAL A 226 -9.84 9.04 -13.83
C VAL A 226 -9.56 9.86 -12.56
N VAL A 227 -8.82 10.96 -12.69
CA VAL A 227 -8.59 11.93 -11.61
C VAL A 227 -9.88 12.72 -11.37
N THR A 228 -10.43 12.63 -10.16
CA THR A 228 -11.71 13.25 -9.77
C THR A 228 -11.56 14.47 -8.87
N ARG A 229 -10.42 14.59 -8.16
CA ARG A 229 -10.01 15.76 -7.38
C ARG A 229 -8.49 15.85 -7.30
N VAL A 230 -7.97 17.08 -7.33
CA VAL A 230 -6.56 17.37 -7.00
C VAL A 230 -6.57 18.23 -5.73
N SER A 231 -5.73 17.88 -4.75
CA SER A 231 -5.64 18.58 -3.46
C SER A 231 -4.22 19.09 -3.20
N SER A 232 -4.04 19.84 -2.11
CA SER A 232 -2.71 20.32 -1.67
C SER A 232 -1.75 19.20 -1.27
N ASP A 233 -2.32 18.07 -0.87
CA ASP A 233 -1.69 16.90 -0.25
C ASP A 233 -1.87 15.61 -1.07
N GLY A 234 -2.22 15.73 -2.35
CA GLY A 234 -2.40 14.55 -3.21
C GLY A 234 -3.46 14.73 -4.27
N PHE A 235 -4.11 13.62 -4.60
CA PHE A 235 -5.19 13.56 -5.58
C PHE A 235 -6.09 12.35 -5.35
N TYR A 236 -7.30 12.41 -5.87
CA TYR A 236 -8.30 11.35 -5.80
C TYR A 236 -8.51 10.79 -7.20
N VAL A 237 -8.65 9.48 -7.27
CA VAL A 237 -8.98 8.78 -8.51
C VAL A 237 -10.20 7.90 -8.32
N THR A 238 -10.92 7.65 -9.42
CA THR A 238 -12.04 6.73 -9.46
C THR A 238 -11.89 5.79 -10.66
N ASP A 239 -11.98 4.48 -10.43
CA ASP A 239 -12.08 3.48 -11.49
C ASP A 239 -13.54 3.37 -11.97
N LEU A 240 -13.77 3.71 -13.22
CA LEU A 240 -15.10 3.77 -13.82
C LEU A 240 -15.63 2.40 -14.28
N SER A 241 -14.80 1.35 -14.27
CA SER A 241 -15.17 0.02 -14.76
C SER A 241 -16.19 -0.71 -13.88
N GLU A 242 -16.19 -0.43 -12.56
CA GLU A 242 -17.01 -1.16 -11.57
C GLU A 242 -17.88 -0.24 -10.68
N GLN A 243 -18.29 0.91 -11.21
CA GLN A 243 -19.02 1.94 -10.43
C GLN A 243 -20.24 1.41 -9.67
N SER A 244 -20.99 0.47 -10.25
CA SER A 244 -22.19 -0.07 -9.61
C SER A 244 -21.94 -0.85 -8.32
N LEU A 245 -20.68 -1.24 -8.06
CA LEU A 245 -20.32 -2.05 -6.91
C LEU A 245 -19.79 -1.21 -5.72
N GLY A 246 -19.38 0.04 -5.94
CA GLY A 246 -18.71 0.90 -4.95
C GLY A 246 -17.26 0.50 -4.65
N TYR A 247 -16.65 1.18 -3.67
CA TYR A 247 -15.24 1.05 -3.26
C TYR A 247 -14.24 1.34 -4.39
N ASN A 248 -14.68 2.02 -5.44
CA ASN A 248 -13.92 2.20 -6.66
C ASN A 248 -13.16 3.53 -6.71
N SER A 249 -13.06 4.25 -5.59
CA SER A 249 -12.31 5.50 -5.48
C SER A 249 -11.27 5.38 -4.38
N ILE A 250 -10.14 6.05 -4.54
CA ILE A 250 -9.06 6.07 -3.55
C ILE A 250 -8.32 7.39 -3.58
N PHE A 251 -7.86 7.82 -2.40
CA PHE A 251 -6.95 8.95 -2.26
C PHE A 251 -5.50 8.50 -2.38
N ALA A 252 -4.74 9.22 -3.19
CA ALA A 252 -3.30 9.06 -3.34
C ALA A 252 -2.59 10.22 -2.63
N PHE A 253 -2.10 9.96 -1.41
CA PHE A 253 -1.46 10.94 -0.55
C PHE A 253 -0.04 11.27 -1.00
N ASN A 254 0.27 12.56 -1.10
CA ASN A 254 1.60 13.07 -1.35
C ASN A 254 1.83 14.39 -0.59
N PHE A 255 3.07 14.73 -0.21
CA PHE A 255 3.33 15.96 0.56
C PHE A 255 3.11 17.28 -0.21
N ASN A 256 2.78 17.18 -1.50
CA ASN A 256 2.56 18.32 -2.37
C ASN A 256 1.56 17.98 -3.47
N THR A 257 0.88 19.03 -3.95
CA THR A 257 0.03 18.94 -5.14
C THR A 257 0.80 18.32 -6.31
N PRO A 258 0.23 17.31 -6.99
CA PRO A 258 0.85 16.68 -8.16
C PRO A 258 1.02 17.70 -9.30
N ALA A 259 2.23 17.81 -9.81
CA ALA A 259 2.55 18.77 -10.88
C ALA A 259 1.87 18.38 -12.20
N GLY A 260 1.21 19.36 -12.85
CA GLY A 260 0.60 19.18 -14.17
C GLY A 260 -0.66 18.31 -14.23
N MET A 261 -1.06 17.69 -13.11
CA MET A 261 -2.28 16.88 -13.00
C MET A 261 -3.52 17.78 -12.88
N ARG A 262 -4.61 17.38 -13.52
CA ARG A 262 -5.91 18.06 -13.50
C ARG A 262 -7.04 17.04 -13.39
N VAL A 263 -8.19 17.50 -12.90
CA VAL A 263 -9.45 16.75 -12.99
C VAL A 263 -9.69 16.37 -14.47
N CYS A 264 -10.27 15.19 -14.70
CA CYS A 264 -10.47 14.54 -16.01
C CYS A 264 -9.23 13.86 -16.62
N ASP A 265 -8.04 13.97 -16.03
CA ASP A 265 -6.90 13.19 -16.51
C ASP A 265 -7.13 11.69 -16.30
N LYS A 266 -6.73 10.89 -17.29
CA LYS A 266 -6.73 9.43 -17.16
C LYS A 266 -5.40 8.96 -16.58
N VAL A 267 -5.46 7.94 -15.74
CA VAL A 267 -4.29 7.37 -15.09
C VAL A 267 -3.95 6.05 -15.77
N SER A 268 -2.81 5.99 -16.46
CA SER A 268 -2.35 4.79 -17.18
C SER A 268 -1.36 3.93 -16.39
N TYR A 269 -0.93 4.44 -15.24
CA TYR A 269 -0.09 3.75 -14.27
C TYR A 269 -0.31 4.43 -12.93
N LEU A 270 -0.55 3.65 -11.88
CA LEU A 270 -0.64 4.12 -10.51
C LEU A 270 -0.07 3.03 -9.60
N ALA A 271 0.85 3.41 -8.74
CA ALA A 271 1.38 2.54 -7.70
C ALA A 271 1.68 3.36 -6.44
N GLY A 272 1.66 2.73 -5.27
CA GLY A 272 1.96 3.37 -4.00
C GLY A 272 1.95 2.35 -2.86
N THR A 273 2.23 2.79 -1.65
CA THR A 273 2.08 1.96 -0.45
C THR A 273 0.67 2.14 0.08
N VAL A 274 -0.06 1.04 0.22
CA VAL A 274 -1.41 1.04 0.78
C VAL A 274 -1.33 1.24 2.30
N ASN A 275 -2.08 2.20 2.84
CA ASN A 275 -2.11 2.51 4.26
C ASN A 275 -3.53 2.75 4.76
N GLU A 276 -3.74 2.43 6.04
CA GLU A 276 -4.93 2.81 6.80
C GLU A 276 -4.58 3.99 7.70
N PHE A 277 -5.04 5.19 7.35
CA PHE A 277 -4.72 6.40 8.09
C PHE A 277 -5.96 6.98 8.77
N PHE A 278 -6.12 6.69 10.07
CA PHE A 278 -7.31 7.04 10.85
C PHE A 278 -8.62 6.52 10.23
N GLY A 279 -8.63 5.25 9.82
CA GLY A 279 -9.81 4.57 9.26
C GLY A 279 -10.20 5.08 7.87
N PHE A 280 -9.21 5.51 7.09
CA PHE A 280 -9.34 5.97 5.72
C PHE A 280 -8.25 5.28 4.90
N THR A 281 -8.63 4.54 3.87
CA THR A 281 -7.67 3.84 3.01
C THR A 281 -7.03 4.83 2.03
N GLU A 282 -5.70 4.83 1.95
CA GLU A 282 -4.96 5.68 1.02
C GLU A 282 -3.77 4.96 0.36
N LEU A 283 -3.32 5.49 -0.78
CA LEU A 283 -2.05 5.17 -1.40
C LEU A 283 -1.03 6.26 -1.06
N SER A 284 -0.11 5.99 -0.16
CA SER A 284 0.95 6.94 0.18
C SER A 284 2.14 6.83 -0.80
N PHE A 285 2.79 7.97 -1.04
CA PHE A 285 3.95 8.10 -1.95
C PHE A 285 3.69 7.58 -3.37
N PRO A 286 2.63 8.07 -4.04
CA PRO A 286 2.21 7.53 -5.31
C PRO A 286 3.21 7.81 -6.44
N SER A 287 3.43 6.79 -7.27
CA SER A 287 4.04 6.90 -8.60
C SER A 287 2.96 6.76 -9.65
N TYR A 288 2.88 7.70 -10.59
CA TYR A 288 1.80 7.70 -11.59
C TYR A 288 2.27 8.12 -12.99
N ARG A 289 1.49 7.74 -14.00
CA ARG A 289 1.55 8.29 -15.36
C ARG A 289 0.15 8.65 -15.83
N LEU A 290 0.06 9.77 -16.54
CA LEU A 290 -1.20 10.33 -17.00
C LEU A 290 -1.32 10.24 -18.52
N ILE A 291 -2.55 10.07 -18.97
CA ILE A 291 -2.99 10.32 -20.34
C ILE A 291 -3.89 11.55 -20.28
N TYR A 292 -3.47 12.60 -20.97
CA TYR A 292 -4.20 13.86 -20.98
C TYR A 292 -5.35 13.82 -21.98
N PRO A 293 -6.52 14.37 -21.64
CA PRO A 293 -7.60 14.55 -22.61
C PRO A 293 -7.17 15.54 -23.71
N HIS A 294 -7.57 15.26 -24.95
CA HIS A 294 -7.39 16.13 -26.10
C HIS A 294 -8.59 17.08 -26.26
N GLU A 295 -8.42 18.11 -27.09
CA GLU A 295 -9.53 19.01 -27.45
C GLU A 295 -10.67 18.21 -28.10
N GLY A 296 -11.88 18.33 -27.54
CA GLY A 296 -13.08 17.60 -27.97
C GLY A 296 -13.31 16.28 -27.24
N ASP A 297 -12.37 15.81 -26.41
CA ASP A 297 -12.59 14.66 -25.54
C ASP A 297 -13.59 15.02 -24.42
N PHE A 298 -14.39 14.03 -24.02
CA PHE A 298 -15.35 14.17 -22.93
C PHE A 298 -14.68 13.91 -21.58
N CYS A 299 -14.94 14.75 -20.59
CA CYS A 299 -14.50 14.51 -19.22
C CYS A 299 -15.35 13.40 -18.58
N GLU A 300 -14.74 12.24 -18.29
CA GLU A 300 -15.44 11.06 -17.79
C GLU A 300 -15.60 11.03 -16.26
N VAL A 301 -15.36 12.15 -15.57
CA VAL A 301 -15.60 12.23 -14.12
C VAL A 301 -17.07 11.92 -13.84
N PRO A 302 -17.38 10.95 -12.97
CA PRO A 302 -18.74 10.50 -12.77
C PRO A 302 -19.56 11.56 -12.03
N GLU A 303 -20.87 11.59 -12.29
CA GLU A 303 -21.80 12.39 -11.48
C GLU A 303 -21.76 11.91 -10.01
N PRO A 304 -21.80 12.84 -9.05
CA PRO A 304 -21.68 12.49 -7.64
C PRO A 304 -22.88 11.64 -7.18
N THR A 305 -22.61 10.70 -6.28
CA THR A 305 -23.70 9.96 -5.61
C THR A 305 -24.42 10.89 -4.64
N VAL A 306 -25.73 11.05 -4.82
CA VAL A 306 -26.54 11.85 -3.89
C VAL A 306 -26.73 11.09 -2.60
N LEU A 307 -26.32 11.69 -1.48
CA LEU A 307 -26.48 11.11 -0.15
C LEU A 307 -27.86 11.44 0.40
N ASP A 308 -28.65 10.40 0.66
CA ASP A 308 -29.89 10.49 1.42
C ASP A 308 -29.68 10.07 2.88
N GLY A 309 -30.68 10.32 3.73
CA GLY A 309 -30.62 9.97 5.15
C GLY A 309 -30.31 8.48 5.41
N PRO A 310 -30.97 7.52 4.74
CA PRO A 310 -30.63 6.11 4.88
C PRO A 310 -29.16 5.79 4.57
N THR A 311 -28.58 6.41 3.53
CA THR A 311 -27.17 6.24 3.17
C THR A 311 -26.26 6.81 4.27
N ILE A 312 -26.50 8.05 4.69
CA ILE A 312 -25.69 8.73 5.73
C ILE A 312 -25.68 7.96 7.04
N ASN A 313 -26.82 7.36 7.41
CA ASN A 313 -26.96 6.59 8.64
C ASN A 313 -26.47 5.13 8.51
N SER A 314 -25.92 4.72 7.37
CA SER A 314 -25.38 3.38 7.13
C SER A 314 -23.86 3.44 6.97
N PRO A 315 -23.07 3.01 7.98
CA PRO A 315 -21.61 2.97 7.87
C PRO A 315 -21.13 2.18 6.65
N GLU A 316 -21.76 1.03 6.37
CA GLU A 316 -21.43 0.20 5.20
C GLU A 316 -21.72 0.89 3.87
N ALA A 317 -22.79 1.70 3.78
CA ALA A 317 -23.12 2.43 2.56
C ALA A 317 -22.19 3.62 2.34
N MET A 318 -21.79 4.31 3.41
CA MET A 318 -20.82 5.40 3.34
C MET A 318 -19.41 4.91 2.99
N GLU A 319 -19.01 3.76 3.53
CA GLU A 319 -17.72 3.12 3.23
C GLU A 319 -17.55 2.83 1.72
N LYS A 320 -18.63 2.40 1.06
CA LYS A 320 -18.65 2.19 -0.41
C LYS A 320 -18.33 3.44 -1.21
N LEU A 321 -18.53 4.61 -0.63
CA LEU A 321 -18.38 5.92 -1.26
C LEU A 321 -17.11 6.64 -0.78
N GLU A 322 -16.29 6.00 0.06
CA GLU A 322 -15.01 6.56 0.52
C GLU A 322 -14.17 7.03 -0.67
N SER A 323 -13.57 8.21 -0.55
CA SER A 323 -12.81 8.89 -1.60
C SER A 323 -13.60 9.27 -2.87
N GLY A 324 -14.85 8.84 -2.99
CA GLY A 324 -15.72 9.06 -4.14
C GLY A 324 -16.41 10.42 -4.12
N LEU A 325 -16.93 10.82 -5.28
CA LEU A 325 -17.74 12.04 -5.40
C LEU A 325 -19.15 11.82 -4.85
N VAL A 326 -19.55 12.69 -3.95
CA VAL A 326 -20.87 12.68 -3.31
C VAL A 326 -21.50 14.07 -3.35
N ARG A 327 -22.82 14.11 -3.22
CA ARG A 327 -23.59 15.37 -3.16
C ARG A 327 -24.65 15.30 -2.07
N VAL A 328 -24.78 16.36 -1.30
CA VAL A 328 -25.89 16.59 -0.35
C VAL A 328 -26.70 17.81 -0.79
N HIS A 329 -28.00 17.81 -0.52
CA HIS A 329 -28.91 18.90 -0.89
C HIS A 329 -29.65 19.45 0.33
N ASN A 330 -29.86 20.76 0.35
CA ASN A 330 -30.69 21.47 1.33
C ASN A 330 -30.20 21.21 2.77
N TYR A 331 -28.95 21.58 3.04
CA TYR A 331 -28.33 21.45 4.35
C TYR A 331 -28.18 22.81 5.03
N ILE A 332 -28.59 22.89 6.28
CA ILE A 332 -28.56 24.09 7.11
C ILE A 332 -27.28 24.07 7.94
N ILE A 333 -26.49 25.14 7.85
CA ILE A 333 -25.28 25.32 8.68
C ILE A 333 -25.69 25.37 10.16
N SER A 334 -24.95 24.70 11.04
CA SER A 334 -25.23 24.72 12.49
C SER A 334 -25.48 26.13 13.03
N LYS A 335 -26.54 26.28 13.85
CA LYS A 335 -26.89 27.56 14.47
C LYS A 335 -25.94 27.94 15.59
N ASN A 336 -25.44 26.95 16.33
CA ASN A 336 -24.46 27.13 17.39
C ASN A 336 -23.07 26.87 16.80
N PHE A 337 -22.32 27.93 16.55
CA PHE A 337 -21.04 27.81 15.89
C PHE A 337 -20.19 29.06 16.13
N GLY A 338 -19.29 29.07 17.11
CA GLY A 338 -18.45 30.25 17.32
C GLY A 338 -17.39 30.14 18.42
N PRO A 339 -16.51 31.15 18.47
CA PRO A 339 -15.22 31.08 19.16
C PRO A 339 -15.25 31.12 20.68
N LYS A 340 -16.36 31.56 21.30
CA LYS A 340 -16.38 31.75 22.75
C LYS A 340 -16.43 30.38 23.45
N PRO A 341 -15.80 30.24 24.63
CA PRO A 341 -15.87 29.01 25.40
C PRO A 341 -17.32 28.62 25.70
N ALA A 342 -17.64 27.34 25.55
CA ALA A 342 -18.93 26.80 25.97
C ALA A 342 -19.06 26.86 27.50
N VAL A 343 -20.28 27.00 28.01
CA VAL A 343 -20.53 27.12 29.45
C VAL A 343 -21.51 26.02 29.87
N ASN A 344 -21.08 25.15 30.79
CA ASN A 344 -21.90 24.04 31.31
C ASN A 344 -22.51 23.14 30.21
N ASN A 345 -21.77 22.88 29.14
CA ASN A 345 -22.22 22.11 27.96
C ASN A 345 -23.50 22.68 27.31
N VAL A 346 -23.73 23.99 27.44
CA VAL A 346 -24.77 24.71 26.72
C VAL A 346 -24.13 25.45 25.55
N PHE A 347 -24.59 25.13 24.35
CA PHE A 347 -24.08 25.70 23.11
C PHE A 347 -24.99 26.81 22.61
N LEU A 348 -24.39 27.97 22.31
CA LEU A 348 -25.09 29.13 21.77
C LEU A 348 -24.45 29.55 20.44
N ALA A 349 -25.09 30.50 19.76
CA ALA A 349 -24.66 30.98 18.44
C ALA A 349 -23.17 31.33 18.32
N ASP A 350 -22.56 31.81 19.40
CA ASP A 350 -21.14 32.18 19.46
C ASP A 350 -20.31 31.41 20.50
N GLN A 351 -20.90 30.41 21.17
CA GLN A 351 -20.30 29.66 22.29
C GLN A 351 -20.29 28.16 22.01
N THR A 352 -19.32 27.69 21.23
CA THR A 352 -19.12 26.26 20.94
C THR A 352 -17.67 25.81 21.05
N ASN A 353 -16.81 26.65 21.62
CA ASN A 353 -15.42 26.29 21.83
C ASN A 353 -15.28 25.41 23.09
N CYS A 354 -14.82 24.18 22.88
CA CYS A 354 -14.58 23.21 23.95
C CYS A 354 -13.12 23.11 24.39
N ASP A 355 -12.22 23.92 23.83
CA ASP A 355 -10.92 24.22 24.43
C ASP A 355 -11.15 25.26 25.55
N LEU A 356 -11.38 24.74 26.76
CA LEU A 356 -11.78 25.56 27.91
C LEU A 356 -10.58 26.13 28.65
N ASN A 357 -9.40 25.53 28.46
CA ASN A 357 -8.15 25.98 29.06
C ASN A 357 -7.37 26.97 28.16
N GLY A 358 -7.66 27.01 26.86
CA GLY A 358 -7.11 27.93 25.88
C GLY A 358 -5.75 27.51 25.30
N ASP A 359 -5.42 26.21 25.29
CA ASP A 359 -4.17 25.69 24.76
C ASP A 359 -4.19 25.41 23.24
N GLY A 360 -5.35 25.59 22.60
CA GLY A 360 -5.57 25.42 21.17
C GLY A 360 -6.07 24.04 20.76
N GLN A 361 -6.39 23.15 21.71
CA GLN A 361 -6.89 21.81 21.45
C GLN A 361 -8.01 21.42 22.42
N VAL A 362 -8.87 20.49 22.01
CA VAL A 362 -9.82 19.86 22.93
C VAL A 362 -9.13 18.65 23.54
N ASP A 363 -8.75 18.73 24.82
CA ASP A 363 -8.09 17.64 25.53
C ASP A 363 -9.12 16.61 26.03
N PHE A 364 -9.12 15.41 25.44
CA PHE A 364 -10.01 14.34 25.85
C PHE A 364 -9.56 13.62 27.14
N ASP A 365 -8.34 13.87 27.63
CA ASP A 365 -7.90 13.43 28.96
C ASP A 365 -8.39 14.38 30.07
N SER A 366 -8.76 15.62 29.71
CA SER A 366 -9.43 16.58 30.60
C SER A 366 -10.93 16.25 30.72
N PRO A 367 -11.46 15.87 31.90
CA PRO A 367 -12.86 15.48 32.03
C PRO A 367 -13.86 16.56 31.63
N VAL A 368 -13.48 17.84 31.75
CA VAL A 368 -14.36 18.98 31.44
C VAL A 368 -14.41 19.22 29.93
N GLU A 369 -13.27 19.19 29.25
CA GLU A 369 -13.20 19.40 27.80
C GLU A 369 -13.72 18.18 27.04
N ALA A 370 -13.38 16.97 27.48
CA ALA A 370 -13.96 15.73 26.97
C ALA A 370 -15.50 15.74 27.08
N SER A 371 -16.04 16.18 28.22
CA SER A 371 -17.49 16.29 28.40
C SER A 371 -18.12 17.34 27.49
N CYS A 372 -17.45 18.49 27.29
CA CYS A 372 -17.89 19.53 26.35
C CYS A 372 -17.90 19.02 24.91
N GLY A 373 -16.77 18.46 24.46
CA GLY A 373 -16.59 17.95 23.10
C GLY A 373 -17.62 16.87 22.77
N ASN A 374 -17.82 15.89 23.66
CA ASN A 374 -18.83 14.85 23.47
C ASN A 374 -20.25 15.42 23.43
N ALA A 375 -20.59 16.37 24.31
CA ALA A 375 -21.91 17.00 24.29
C ALA A 375 -22.16 17.80 23.01
N CYS A 376 -21.16 18.50 22.48
CA CYS A 376 -21.27 19.18 21.18
C CYS A 376 -21.37 18.17 20.05
N SER A 377 -20.66 17.03 20.14
CA SER A 377 -20.72 15.96 19.15
C SER A 377 -22.12 15.33 19.05
N ASP A 378 -22.81 15.19 20.19
CA ASP A 378 -24.18 14.66 20.27
C ASP A 378 -25.25 15.71 19.87
N ASP A 379 -24.93 17.00 19.93
CA ASP A 379 -25.84 18.08 19.50
C ASP A 379 -25.77 18.27 17.97
N PRO A 380 -26.87 18.04 17.22
CA PRO A 380 -26.93 18.24 15.78
C PRO A 380 -26.79 19.72 15.36
N ASP A 381 -27.03 20.66 16.27
CA ASP A 381 -26.94 22.10 16.03
C ASP A 381 -25.61 22.72 16.53
N CYS A 382 -24.70 21.92 17.09
CA CYS A 382 -23.39 22.36 17.56
C CYS A 382 -22.25 22.01 16.60
N SER A 383 -21.59 23.04 16.06
CA SER A 383 -20.29 22.92 15.39
C SER A 383 -19.18 23.37 16.34
N GLU A 384 -18.34 22.43 16.78
CA GLU A 384 -17.25 22.69 17.74
C GLU A 384 -16.19 23.60 17.10
N TRP A 385 -15.84 24.67 17.80
CA TRP A 385 -15.02 25.74 17.23
C TRP A 385 -13.56 25.35 17.02
N THR A 386 -12.94 24.65 17.97
CA THR A 386 -11.50 24.33 17.92
C THR A 386 -11.20 23.37 16.78
N GLY A 387 -12.05 22.35 16.58
CA GLY A 387 -12.01 21.43 15.45
C GLY A 387 -12.19 22.16 14.11
N PHE A 388 -13.17 23.08 14.02
CA PHE A 388 -13.33 23.93 12.84
C PHE A 388 -12.10 24.80 12.59
N SER A 389 -11.58 25.48 13.61
CA SER A 389 -10.42 26.36 13.47
C SER A 389 -9.15 25.61 13.04
N ALA A 390 -9.01 24.35 13.45
CA ALA A 390 -7.85 23.53 13.12
C ALA A 390 -7.96 22.82 11.76
N ARG A 391 -9.17 22.38 11.38
CA ARG A 391 -9.37 21.47 10.22
C ARG A 391 -10.33 22.00 9.16
N GLY A 392 -11.12 23.03 9.46
CA GLY A 392 -12.15 23.59 8.58
C GLY A 392 -13.45 22.80 8.56
N ASN A 393 -13.57 21.73 9.35
CA ASN A 393 -14.77 20.90 9.42
C ASN A 393 -15.83 21.53 10.30
N PHE A 394 -17.06 21.57 9.84
CA PHE A 394 -18.22 21.99 10.63
C PHE A 394 -19.43 21.12 10.30
N LYS A 395 -20.42 21.08 11.19
CA LYS A 395 -21.65 20.30 10.99
C LYS A 395 -22.67 21.10 10.21
N ALA A 396 -23.41 20.38 9.38
CA ALA A 396 -24.64 20.85 8.78
C ALA A 396 -25.71 19.76 8.92
N LYS A 397 -26.96 20.17 9.00
CA LYS A 397 -28.10 19.26 9.13
C LYS A 397 -29.06 19.40 7.97
N SER A 398 -29.69 18.29 7.57
CA SER A 398 -30.71 18.32 6.54
C SER A 398 -31.86 19.26 6.94
N ALA A 399 -32.32 20.09 6.00
CA ALA A 399 -33.49 20.95 6.18
C ALA A 399 -34.77 20.14 6.43
N ALA A 400 -34.84 18.91 5.92
CA ALA A 400 -35.91 17.96 6.20
C ALA A 400 -35.85 17.38 7.63
N GLY A 401 -34.71 17.57 8.33
CA GLY A 401 -34.43 17.03 9.65
C GLY A 401 -33.95 15.57 9.63
N GLY A 402 -33.36 15.13 10.73
CA GLY A 402 -32.97 13.72 10.95
C GLY A 402 -31.53 13.36 10.61
N ASP A 403 -30.89 14.07 9.67
CA ASP A 403 -29.55 13.76 9.19
C ASP A 403 -28.56 14.90 9.47
N VAL A 404 -27.35 14.55 9.89
CA VAL A 404 -26.24 15.47 10.13
C VAL A 404 -25.00 14.94 9.42
N ILE A 405 -24.23 15.83 8.79
CA ILE A 405 -22.97 15.50 8.15
C ILE A 405 -21.93 16.58 8.44
N GLN A 406 -20.64 16.24 8.37
CA GLN A 406 -19.58 17.24 8.38
C GLN A 406 -19.33 17.75 6.97
N LEU A 407 -19.08 19.05 6.85
CA LEU A 407 -18.69 19.72 5.61
C LEU A 407 -17.31 20.36 5.80
N ASN A 408 -16.52 20.36 4.72
CA ASN A 408 -15.30 21.15 4.62
C ASN A 408 -15.35 21.98 3.32
N LEU A 409 -15.38 23.30 3.51
CA LEU A 409 -15.48 24.28 2.42
C LEU A 409 -14.15 25.01 2.16
N GLY A 410 -13.01 24.45 2.61
CA GLY A 410 -11.70 25.12 2.53
C GLY A 410 -11.22 25.44 1.10
N THR A 411 -11.77 24.78 0.08
CA THR A 411 -11.49 25.09 -1.34
C THR A 411 -12.36 26.22 -1.90
N VAL A 412 -13.27 26.75 -1.09
CA VAL A 412 -14.12 27.92 -1.38
C VAL A 412 -13.73 29.07 -0.43
N PRO A 413 -12.52 29.66 -0.58
CA PRO A 413 -11.93 30.55 0.42
C PRO A 413 -12.70 31.86 0.66
N ALA A 414 -13.61 32.23 -0.24
CA ALA A 414 -14.46 33.41 -0.09
C ALA A 414 -15.72 33.16 0.77
N PHE A 415 -16.02 31.90 1.11
CA PHE A 415 -17.19 31.54 1.91
C PHE A 415 -16.81 31.39 3.39
N ASP A 416 -17.43 32.21 4.26
CA ASP A 416 -17.28 32.10 5.71
C ASP A 416 -18.52 31.40 6.32
N PRO A 417 -18.44 30.12 6.71
CA PRO A 417 -19.59 29.42 7.26
C PRO A 417 -20.03 29.99 8.62
N VAL A 418 -19.16 30.68 9.35
CA VAL A 418 -19.48 31.33 10.63
C VAL A 418 -20.31 32.60 10.41
N ALA A 419 -20.18 33.27 9.27
CA ALA A 419 -21.04 34.41 8.93
C ALA A 419 -22.48 33.99 8.56
N HIS A 420 -22.66 32.72 8.19
CA HIS A 420 -23.88 32.15 7.59
C HIS A 420 -24.55 31.06 8.46
N LYS A 421 -24.41 31.16 9.79
CA LYS A 421 -25.00 30.18 10.72
C LYS A 421 -26.52 30.11 10.57
N GLY A 422 -27.06 28.91 10.42
CA GLY A 422 -28.49 28.69 10.26
C GLY A 422 -29.03 29.03 8.88
N ASP A 423 -28.20 29.53 7.96
CA ASP A 423 -28.56 29.66 6.56
C ASP A 423 -28.48 28.28 5.86
N GLU A 424 -29.19 28.16 4.76
CA GLU A 424 -29.30 26.94 3.96
C GLU A 424 -28.33 26.97 2.77
N LEU A 425 -27.65 25.84 2.56
CA LEU A 425 -26.87 25.52 1.39
C LEU A 425 -27.70 24.59 0.50
N LEU A 426 -27.91 24.98 -0.75
CA LEU A 426 -28.82 24.30 -1.67
C LEU A 426 -28.23 22.97 -2.15
N ALA A 427 -26.94 22.95 -2.51
CA ALA A 427 -26.21 21.73 -2.84
C ALA A 427 -24.73 21.88 -2.47
N ILE A 428 -24.15 20.79 -1.96
CA ILE A 428 -22.71 20.69 -1.71
C ILE A 428 -22.22 19.40 -2.37
N THR A 429 -21.30 19.54 -3.31
CA THR A 429 -20.58 18.43 -3.94
C THR A 429 -19.19 18.30 -3.35
N GLY A 430 -18.62 17.11 -3.30
CA GLY A 430 -17.27 16.94 -2.82
C GLY A 430 -16.80 15.50 -2.83
N THR A 431 -15.55 15.28 -2.46
CA THR A 431 -15.06 13.93 -2.16
C THR A 431 -15.41 13.58 -0.71
N LEU A 432 -15.85 12.34 -0.50
CA LEU A 432 -16.18 11.84 0.83
C LEU A 432 -14.91 11.36 1.56
N ARG A 433 -14.70 11.84 2.78
CA ARG A 433 -13.55 11.46 3.61
C ARG A 433 -14.01 10.90 4.95
N ASN A 434 -13.43 9.77 5.34
CA ASN A 434 -13.60 9.17 6.66
C ASN A 434 -12.55 9.71 7.64
N PHE A 435 -12.93 9.80 8.91
CA PHE A 435 -12.01 10.02 10.01
C PHE A 435 -12.51 9.24 11.23
N SER A 436 -11.73 8.25 11.67
CA SER A 436 -12.13 7.29 12.70
C SER A 436 -12.29 7.87 14.12
N GLY A 437 -12.05 9.16 14.33
CA GLY A 437 -12.15 9.81 15.63
C GLY A 437 -13.46 10.60 15.81
N GLY A 438 -14.23 10.27 16.85
CA GLY A 438 -15.43 11.03 17.26
C GLY A 438 -16.77 10.35 16.93
N SER A 439 -17.87 11.12 17.00
CA SER A 439 -19.17 10.74 16.43
C SER A 439 -19.44 11.62 15.20
N LEU A 440 -19.91 11.03 14.10
CA LEU A 440 -19.94 11.57 12.73
C LEU A 440 -18.56 11.56 12.03
N ASN A 441 -18.20 10.41 11.48
CA ASN A 441 -16.87 10.16 10.91
C ASN A 441 -16.72 10.61 9.45
N TRP A 442 -17.79 11.08 8.81
CA TRP A 442 -17.82 11.37 7.38
C TRP A 442 -17.89 12.86 7.08
N THR A 443 -16.96 13.33 6.27
CA THR A 443 -16.87 14.73 5.82
C THR A 443 -17.01 14.81 4.31
N VAL A 444 -17.87 15.70 3.82
CA VAL A 444 -17.89 16.08 2.39
C VAL A 444 -16.93 17.24 2.21
N GLU A 445 -15.86 17.02 1.46
CA GLU A 445 -14.86 18.03 1.15
C GLU A 445 -15.04 18.55 -0.27
N THR A 446 -15.38 19.84 -0.39
CA THR A 446 -15.47 20.52 -1.70
C THR A 446 -14.14 20.48 -2.45
N ARG A 447 -14.20 20.39 -3.78
CA ARG A 447 -13.00 20.38 -4.64
C ARG A 447 -12.62 21.78 -5.10
N CYS A 448 -13.62 22.62 -5.36
CA CYS A 448 -13.47 24.01 -5.80
C CYS A 448 -14.78 24.79 -5.57
N PRO A 449 -14.82 26.11 -5.87
CA PRO A 449 -16.04 26.93 -5.73
C PRO A 449 -17.28 26.44 -6.49
N ASP A 450 -17.10 25.73 -7.61
CA ASP A 450 -18.23 25.19 -8.40
C ASP A 450 -19.06 24.15 -7.62
N ASP A 451 -18.48 23.54 -6.59
CA ASP A 451 -19.12 22.50 -5.80
C ASP A 451 -20.10 23.05 -4.73
N LEU A 452 -20.14 24.37 -4.50
CA LEU A 452 -20.97 25.00 -3.48
C LEU A 452 -22.09 25.85 -4.12
N VAL A 453 -23.34 25.37 -3.99
CA VAL A 453 -24.53 26.05 -4.51
C VAL A 453 -25.30 26.70 -3.37
N CYS A 454 -25.47 28.03 -3.40
CA CYS A 454 -26.22 28.78 -2.40
C CYS A 454 -26.61 30.18 -2.89
N ASP A 455 -27.66 30.77 -2.31
CA ASP A 455 -28.13 32.14 -2.63
C ASP A 455 -27.71 33.19 -1.59
N ILE A 456 -26.92 32.78 -0.59
CA ILE A 456 -26.62 33.59 0.60
C ILE A 456 -25.27 34.32 0.52
N SER A 457 -24.45 34.01 -0.49
CA SER A 457 -23.12 34.59 -0.66
C SER A 457 -22.69 34.59 -2.13
N ASP A 458 -22.00 35.65 -2.55
CA ASP A 458 -21.37 35.74 -3.87
C ASP A 458 -20.22 34.74 -4.06
N ALA A 459 -19.81 34.04 -2.99
CA ALA A 459 -18.82 32.97 -3.05
C ALA A 459 -19.40 31.66 -3.62
N CYS A 460 -20.72 31.52 -3.67
CA CYS A 460 -21.40 30.33 -4.18
C CYS A 460 -21.75 30.48 -5.67
N VAL A 461 -21.87 29.35 -6.36
CA VAL A 461 -22.56 29.31 -7.65
C VAL A 461 -24.08 29.25 -7.43
N THR A 462 -24.86 29.70 -8.41
CA THR A 462 -26.33 29.76 -8.33
C THR A 462 -27.02 28.50 -8.82
N GLU A 463 -26.30 27.62 -9.53
CA GLU A 463 -26.83 26.36 -10.06
C GLU A 463 -25.76 25.26 -10.02
N GLU A 464 -26.23 24.02 -9.89
CA GLU A 464 -25.37 22.84 -9.96
C GLU A 464 -24.74 22.71 -11.35
N ARG A 465 -23.45 22.38 -11.36
CA ARG A 465 -22.73 22.03 -12.58
C ARG A 465 -22.54 20.52 -12.67
N PRO A 466 -22.60 19.93 -13.88
CA PRO A 466 -22.25 18.53 -14.07
C PRO A 466 -20.78 18.29 -13.72
N SER A 467 -20.43 17.09 -13.28
CA SER A 467 -19.05 16.70 -12.94
C SER A 467 -18.07 16.86 -14.10
N SER A 468 -18.56 16.83 -15.34
CA SER A 468 -17.77 17.06 -16.55
C SER A 468 -17.34 18.52 -16.75
N GLU A 469 -17.91 19.46 -15.99
CA GLU A 469 -17.63 20.90 -16.07
C GLU A 469 -17.17 21.48 -14.73
N ALA A 470 -17.73 21.00 -13.62
CA ALA A 470 -17.39 21.45 -12.27
C ALA A 470 -15.94 21.16 -11.93
N CYS A 471 -15.19 22.18 -11.52
CA CYS A 471 -13.77 22.07 -11.16
C CYS A 471 -12.86 21.58 -12.30
N VAL A 472 -13.34 21.63 -13.54
CA VAL A 472 -12.56 21.26 -14.73
C VAL A 472 -11.84 22.48 -15.27
N ARG A 473 -10.51 22.39 -15.37
CA ARG A 473 -9.67 23.44 -15.97
C ARG A 473 -8.96 22.91 -17.20
N LEU A 474 -9.42 23.37 -18.37
CA LEU A 474 -8.81 23.02 -19.65
C LEU A 474 -7.33 23.44 -19.73
N ARG A 475 -6.51 22.59 -20.36
CA ARG A 475 -5.13 22.91 -20.72
C ARG A 475 -5.12 23.92 -21.86
N SER A 476 -4.35 24.99 -21.68
CA SER A 476 -4.13 26.01 -22.71
C SER A 476 -2.65 26.09 -23.04
N ILE A 477 -2.34 26.59 -24.25
CA ILE A 477 -0.97 26.80 -24.72
C ILE A 477 -0.17 27.80 -23.85
N ASP A 478 -0.87 28.62 -23.07
CA ASP A 478 -0.28 29.65 -22.20
C ASP A 478 -0.10 29.16 -20.75
N ASP A 479 -0.51 27.92 -20.44
CA ASP A 479 -0.24 27.36 -19.12
C ASP A 479 1.28 27.24 -18.92
N ASN A 480 1.78 27.86 -17.85
CA ASN A 480 3.18 27.83 -17.43
C ASN A 480 3.60 26.46 -16.87
N ASP A 481 3.09 25.37 -17.44
CA ASP A 481 3.50 24.00 -17.16
C ASP A 481 4.93 23.80 -17.74
N GLN A 482 5.90 24.53 -17.19
CA GLN A 482 7.32 24.40 -17.47
C GLN A 482 7.75 23.00 -17.05
N GLY A 483 7.73 22.06 -18.00
CA GLY A 483 8.22 20.72 -17.73
C GLY A 483 7.96 19.68 -18.82
N THR A 484 6.85 19.71 -19.54
CA THR A 484 6.60 18.75 -20.64
C THR A 484 5.53 19.27 -21.61
N ASN A 485 6.00 19.86 -22.70
CA ASN A 485 5.46 19.63 -24.04
C ASN A 485 6.65 19.33 -24.96
#